data_AF-A0A435J9L7-F1
#
_entry.id   AF-A0A435J9L7-F1
#
_cell.length_a   1.000
_cell.length_b   1.000
_cell.length_c   1.000
_cell.angle_alpha   90.00
_cell.angle_beta   90.00
_cell.angle_gamma   90.00
#
_symmetry.space_group_name_H-M   'P 1'
#
loop_
_entity.id
_entity.type
_entity.pdbx_description
1 polymer ?
#
loop_
_entity_poly.entity_id
_entity_poly.type
_entity_poly.pdbx_seq_one_letter_code
_entity_poly.pdbx_strand_id
1 'polypeptide(L)'
;MTQTAFLNPTRAAASTHTGTVAGERFLVLDSWRGICALLVALFHFPTGSTISQSAFIGSSYLFVDFFFVLSGFVIASSYGDRLNQPGQVARFALVRFGRIYPLHLLMLAAFAGFELLRLMLPQLHGTGAAPFTGGFDLNSLLANLLLLQGVGFEDQLTWNAPSWSISAEFFAYLLFAGVVFVAGARAWIWFVAAAVTAPLFLLGFSTHHM
;
A
#
# COMPACT_ATOMS: atom_id res chain seq x y z
N MET A 1 -9.43 24.12 -64.10
CA MET A 1 -10.53 23.19 -63.76
C MET A 1 -9.88 21.83 -63.49
N THR A 2 -9.09 21.67 -62.42
CA THR A 2 -9.41 21.70 -60.97
C THR A 2 -10.14 20.42 -60.53
N GLN A 3 -9.41 19.55 -59.79
CA GLN A 3 -9.84 18.60 -58.74
C GLN A 3 -10.84 17.48 -59.11
N THR A 4 -10.81 16.24 -58.62
CA THR A 4 -10.06 15.57 -57.55
C THR A 4 -10.21 14.07 -57.76
N ALA A 5 -9.13 13.37 -58.14
CA ALA A 5 -9.07 11.92 -58.03
C ALA A 5 -8.81 11.58 -56.55
N PHE A 6 -9.87 11.18 -55.85
CA PHE A 6 -9.79 10.76 -54.46
C PHE A 6 -8.87 9.54 -54.34
N LEU A 7 -7.81 9.74 -53.56
CA LEU A 7 -6.87 8.73 -53.11
C LEU A 7 -7.63 7.56 -52.48
N ASN A 8 -7.37 6.35 -52.97
CA ASN A 8 -7.68 5.11 -52.27
C ASN A 8 -6.45 4.72 -51.45
N PRO A 9 -6.32 5.11 -50.18
CA PRO A 9 -5.35 4.48 -49.32
C PRO A 9 -5.89 3.07 -49.04
N THR A 10 -5.29 2.08 -49.70
CA THR A 10 -5.24 0.74 -49.16
C THR A 10 -4.92 0.87 -47.67
N ARG A 11 -5.90 0.54 -46.83
CA ARG A 11 -5.73 0.51 -45.38
C ARG A 11 -4.53 -0.38 -45.12
N ALA A 12 -3.40 0.24 -44.78
CA ALA A 12 -2.28 -0.45 -44.17
C ALA A 12 -2.89 -1.32 -43.09
N ALA A 13 -2.67 -2.63 -43.18
CA ALA A 13 -3.08 -3.58 -42.17
C ALA A 13 -2.65 -3.00 -40.82
N ALA A 14 -3.63 -2.55 -40.04
CA ALA A 14 -3.38 -2.14 -38.68
C ALA A 14 -2.69 -3.34 -38.05
N SER A 15 -1.43 -3.18 -37.68
CA SER A 15 -0.70 -4.17 -36.92
C SER A 15 -1.52 -4.41 -35.67
N THR A 16 -2.28 -5.49 -35.67
CA THR A 16 -2.89 -6.04 -34.47
C THR A 16 -1.71 -6.20 -33.53
N HIS A 17 -1.59 -5.29 -32.56
CA HIS A 17 -0.78 -5.57 -31.39
C HIS A 17 -1.45 -6.79 -30.78
N THR A 18 -0.96 -7.97 -31.14
CA THR A 18 -1.09 -9.20 -30.39
C THR A 18 -0.31 -8.97 -29.09
N GLY A 19 -0.82 -8.05 -28.28
CA GLY A 19 -0.52 -7.99 -26.88
C GLY A 19 -1.00 -9.32 -26.34
N THR A 20 -0.05 -10.11 -25.89
CA THR A 20 -0.27 -11.17 -24.91
C THR A 20 -1.42 -10.77 -24.00
N VAL A 21 -2.36 -11.70 -23.76
CA VAL A 21 -3.46 -11.54 -22.80
C VAL A 21 -2.84 -11.35 -21.41
N ALA A 22 -2.35 -10.15 -21.14
CA ALA A 22 -2.04 -9.66 -19.83
C ALA A 22 -3.40 -9.61 -19.12
N GLY A 23 -3.51 -10.31 -17.99
CA GLY A 23 -4.74 -10.35 -17.20
C GLY A 23 -5.34 -8.96 -17.08
N GLU A 24 -6.66 -8.87 -17.23
CA GLU A 24 -7.40 -7.61 -17.39
C GLU A 24 -6.81 -6.48 -16.55
N ARG A 25 -6.12 -5.55 -17.21
CA ARG A 25 -5.58 -4.38 -16.55
C ARG A 25 -6.73 -3.41 -16.31
N PHE A 26 -7.07 -3.19 -15.05
CA PHE A 26 -8.12 -2.26 -14.66
C PHE A 26 -7.62 -0.80 -14.77
N LEU A 27 -7.54 -0.27 -16.00
CA LEU A 27 -7.02 1.08 -16.28
C LEU A 27 -7.70 2.18 -15.45
N VAL A 28 -9.02 2.08 -15.27
CA VAL A 28 -9.78 3.05 -14.46
C VAL A 28 -9.33 3.01 -13.00
N LEU A 29 -9.05 1.83 -12.44
CA LEU A 29 -8.59 1.67 -11.07
C LEU A 29 -7.15 2.16 -10.90
N ASP A 30 -6.30 1.96 -11.91
CA ASP A 30 -4.95 2.54 -11.94
C ASP A 30 -4.99 4.08 -11.90
N SER A 31 -5.89 4.70 -12.67
CA SER A 31 -6.07 6.15 -12.68
C SER A 31 -6.55 6.67 -11.32
N TRP A 32 -7.53 6.00 -10.70
CA TRP A 32 -8.01 6.34 -9.37
C TRP A 32 -6.92 6.24 -8.30
N ARG A 33 -6.07 5.22 -8.38
CA ARG A 33 -4.89 5.09 -7.50
C ARG A 33 -3.97 6.29 -7.62
N GLY A 34 -3.69 6.76 -8.83
CA GLY A 34 -2.86 7.96 -9.05
C GLY A 34 -3.45 9.20 -8.37
N ILE A 35 -4.74 9.46 -8.57
CA ILE A 35 -5.44 10.60 -7.97
C ILE A 35 -5.42 10.51 -6.43
N CYS A 36 -5.76 9.35 -5.88
CA CYS A 36 -5.75 9.11 -4.44
C CYS A 36 -4.36 9.30 -3.83
N ALA A 37 -3.31 8.83 -4.51
CA ALA A 37 -1.93 8.97 -4.03
C ALA A 37 -1.52 10.45 -3.93
N LEU A 38 -1.91 11.28 -4.90
CA LEU A 38 -1.64 12.71 -4.87
C LEU A 38 -2.37 13.41 -3.71
N LEU A 39 -3.63 13.03 -3.46
CA LEU A 39 -4.40 13.59 -2.34
C LEU A 39 -3.79 13.21 -0.98
N VAL A 40 -3.34 11.97 -0.82
CA VAL A 40 -2.61 11.52 0.39
C VAL A 40 -1.27 12.24 0.53
N ALA A 41 -0.56 12.49 -0.57
CA ALA A 41 0.69 13.25 -0.55
C ALA A 41 0.45 14.70 -0.09
N LEU A 42 -0.61 15.35 -0.58
CA LEU A 42 -1.01 16.69 -0.14
C LEU A 42 -1.40 16.72 1.34
N PHE A 43 -2.07 15.68 1.84
CA PHE A 43 -2.39 15.55 3.27
C PHE A 43 -1.12 15.53 4.15
N HIS A 44 -0.05 14.87 3.69
CA HIS A 44 1.23 14.81 4.42
C HIS A 44 2.13 16.04 4.22
N PHE A 45 1.79 16.93 3.28
CA PHE A 45 2.51 18.19 3.04
C PHE A 45 1.60 19.38 3.33
N PRO A 46 1.24 19.63 4.61
CA PRO A 46 0.42 20.76 4.96
C PRO A 46 1.15 22.06 4.65
N THR A 47 0.55 22.89 3.80
CA THR A 47 1.04 24.23 3.46
C THR A 47 0.12 25.29 4.06
N GLY A 48 0.60 26.54 4.15
CA GLY A 48 -0.23 27.68 4.54
C GLY A 48 -1.33 28.07 3.54
N SER A 49 -1.53 27.29 2.47
CA SER A 49 -2.52 27.58 1.43
C SER A 49 -3.93 27.16 1.84
N THR A 50 -4.94 27.88 1.35
CA THR A 50 -6.36 27.57 1.61
C THR A 50 -6.76 26.17 1.16
N ILE A 51 -6.13 25.65 0.08
CA ILE A 51 -6.39 24.32 -0.44
C ILE A 51 -5.95 23.25 0.56
N SER A 52 -4.74 23.40 1.10
CA SER A 52 -4.17 22.45 2.07
C SER A 52 -4.94 22.42 3.39
N GLN A 53 -5.54 23.55 3.77
CA GLN A 53 -6.35 23.67 4.99
C GLN A 53 -7.83 23.32 4.77
N SER A 54 -8.20 22.91 3.56
CA SER A 54 -9.57 22.50 3.28
C SER A 54 -9.91 21.18 3.99
N ALA A 55 -11.16 21.06 4.45
CA ALA A 55 -11.67 19.83 5.07
C ALA A 55 -11.53 18.60 4.15
N PHE A 56 -11.55 18.82 2.82
CA PHE A 56 -11.37 17.77 1.82
C PHE A 56 -9.96 17.18 1.85
N ILE A 57 -8.91 18.02 1.84
CA ILE A 57 -7.52 17.55 1.97
C ILE A 57 -7.29 16.95 3.36
N GLY A 58 -7.82 17.57 4.41
CA GLY A 58 -7.76 17.02 5.77
C GLY A 58 -8.40 15.63 5.91
N SER A 59 -9.41 15.31 5.10
CA SER A 59 -10.06 13.99 5.08
C SER A 59 -9.43 13.00 4.10
N SER A 60 -8.40 13.41 3.35
CA SER A 60 -7.77 12.58 2.31
C SER A 60 -6.98 11.39 2.87
N TYR A 61 -6.76 11.31 4.18
CA TYR A 61 -6.24 10.10 4.83
C TYR A 61 -7.13 8.87 4.58
N LEU A 62 -8.45 9.05 4.39
CA LEU A 62 -9.40 7.98 4.06
C LEU A 62 -9.11 7.29 2.72
N PHE A 63 -8.34 7.93 1.83
CA PHE A 63 -7.92 7.28 0.59
C PHE A 63 -6.91 6.14 0.83
N VAL A 64 -6.27 6.07 2.00
CA VAL A 64 -5.50 4.90 2.42
C VAL A 64 -6.41 3.68 2.54
N ASP A 65 -7.61 3.82 3.13
CA ASP A 65 -8.60 2.74 3.21
C ASP A 65 -9.07 2.30 1.82
N PHE A 66 -9.27 3.27 0.92
CA PHE A 66 -9.57 2.99 -0.49
C PHE A 66 -8.48 2.14 -1.15
N PHE A 67 -7.19 2.42 -0.89
CA PHE A 67 -6.09 1.59 -1.41
C PHE A 67 -6.15 0.16 -0.91
N PHE A 68 -6.48 -0.06 0.37
CA PHE A 68 -6.63 -1.40 0.95
C PHE A 68 -7.78 -2.17 0.30
N VAL A 69 -8.97 -1.57 0.20
CA VAL A 69 -10.13 -2.19 -0.45
C VAL A 69 -9.83 -2.54 -1.91
N LEU A 70 -9.20 -1.62 -2.63
CA LEU A 70 -8.82 -1.85 -4.02
C LEU A 70 -7.75 -2.94 -4.17
N SER A 71 -6.76 -2.98 -3.27
CA SER A 71 -5.74 -4.04 -3.24
C SER A 71 -6.40 -5.41 -3.05
N GLY A 72 -7.34 -5.51 -2.10
CA GLY A 72 -8.15 -6.71 -1.87
C GLY A 72 -8.95 -7.15 -3.09
N PHE A 73 -9.66 -6.22 -3.74
CA PHE A 73 -10.43 -6.50 -4.96
C PHE A 73 -9.55 -7.08 -6.09
N VAL A 74 -8.43 -6.42 -6.41
CA VAL A 74 -7.54 -6.84 -7.49
C VAL A 74 -6.89 -8.20 -7.19
N ILE A 75 -6.55 -8.45 -5.93
CA ILE A 75 -5.95 -9.72 -5.52
C ILE A 75 -6.97 -10.85 -5.54
N ALA A 76 -8.17 -10.63 -5.01
CA ALA A 76 -9.24 -11.61 -5.01
C ALA A 76 -9.63 -12.01 -6.45
N SER A 77 -9.78 -11.05 -7.37
CA SER A 77 -10.10 -11.33 -8.77
C SER A 77 -8.98 -12.08 -9.51
N SER A 78 -7.72 -11.83 -9.14
CA SER A 78 -6.56 -12.44 -9.81
C SER A 78 -6.16 -13.80 -9.22
N TYR A 79 -6.39 -14.04 -7.93
CA TYR A 79 -5.82 -15.17 -7.19
C TYR A 79 -6.85 -16.02 -6.42
N GLY A 80 -8.14 -15.66 -6.42
CA GLY A 80 -9.18 -16.32 -5.63
C GLY A 80 -9.21 -17.86 -5.76
N ASP A 81 -9.00 -18.38 -6.97
CA ASP A 81 -9.02 -19.83 -7.24
C ASP A 81 -7.62 -20.44 -7.47
N ARG A 82 -6.54 -19.65 -7.31
CA ARG A 82 -5.20 -19.98 -7.83
C ARG A 82 -4.15 -20.28 -6.75
N LEU A 83 -4.54 -20.37 -5.49
CA LEU A 83 -3.63 -20.62 -4.36
C LEU A 83 -3.93 -21.96 -3.69
N ASN A 84 -3.84 -23.06 -4.45
CA ASN A 84 -4.17 -24.41 -3.96
C ASN A 84 -2.93 -25.24 -3.63
N GLN A 85 -1.74 -24.73 -3.93
CA GLN A 85 -0.47 -25.42 -3.69
C GLN A 85 0.50 -24.54 -2.89
N PRO A 86 1.31 -25.11 -1.99
CA PRO A 86 2.29 -24.34 -1.21
C PRO A 86 3.24 -23.49 -2.07
N GLY A 87 3.66 -23.99 -3.23
CA GLY A 87 4.51 -23.24 -4.16
C GLY A 87 3.84 -22.00 -4.77
N GLN A 88 2.51 -22.04 -4.95
CA GLN A 88 1.75 -20.89 -5.45
C GLN A 88 1.63 -19.80 -4.38
N VAL A 89 1.40 -20.21 -3.12
CA VAL A 89 1.36 -19.31 -1.95
C VAL A 89 2.72 -18.65 -1.73
N ALA A 90 3.80 -19.42 -1.74
CA ALA A 90 5.16 -18.89 -1.60
C ALA A 90 5.51 -17.90 -2.72
N ARG A 91 5.19 -18.24 -3.97
CA ARG A 91 5.39 -17.34 -5.11
C ARG A 91 4.56 -16.06 -4.99
N PHE A 92 3.31 -16.16 -4.55
CA PHE A 92 2.45 -15.01 -4.31
C PHE A 92 3.07 -14.09 -3.26
N ALA A 93 3.44 -14.63 -2.09
CA ALA A 93 4.05 -13.85 -1.01
C ALA A 93 5.36 -13.20 -1.46
N LEU A 94 6.23 -13.93 -2.16
CA LEU A 94 7.54 -13.42 -2.60
C LEU A 94 7.41 -12.29 -3.63
N VAL A 95 6.53 -12.42 -4.62
CA VAL A 95 6.30 -11.35 -5.63
C VAL A 95 5.75 -10.09 -4.97
N ARG A 96 4.86 -10.23 -3.99
CA ARG A 96 4.26 -9.10 -3.28
C ARG A 96 5.26 -8.45 -2.33
N PHE A 97 6.01 -9.24 -1.58
CA PHE A 97 7.09 -8.77 -0.73
C PHE A 97 8.15 -8.01 -1.54
N GLY A 98 8.59 -8.58 -2.66
CA GLY A 98 9.55 -7.94 -3.57
C GLY A 98 9.06 -6.64 -4.21
N ARG A 99 7.74 -6.39 -4.23
CA ARG A 99 7.17 -5.13 -4.71
C ARG A 99 7.24 -4.02 -3.66
N ILE A 100 7.06 -4.34 -2.38
CA ILE A 100 6.90 -3.33 -1.31
C ILE A 100 8.18 -3.15 -0.46
N TYR A 101 8.91 -4.23 -0.20
CA TYR A 101 10.03 -4.24 0.75
C TYR A 101 11.26 -3.47 0.27
N PRO A 102 11.65 -3.46 -1.03
CA PRO A 102 12.83 -2.71 -1.46
C PRO A 102 12.73 -1.21 -1.18
N LEU A 103 11.57 -0.60 -1.44
CA LEU A 103 11.34 0.81 -1.17
C LEU A 103 11.32 1.09 0.34
N HIS A 104 10.67 0.23 1.12
CA HIS A 104 10.67 0.32 2.58
C HIS A 104 12.08 0.29 3.16
N LEU A 105 12.89 -0.69 2.74
CA LEU A 105 14.26 -0.85 3.21
C LEU A 105 15.15 0.34 2.82
N LEU A 106 14.99 0.88 1.61
CA LEU A 106 15.70 2.08 1.17
C LEU A 106 15.41 3.27 2.08
N MET A 107 14.12 3.52 2.36
CA MET A 107 13.71 4.63 3.23
C MET A 107 14.16 4.41 4.68
N LEU A 108 14.04 3.18 5.18
CA LEU A 108 14.47 2.83 6.53
C LEU A 108 15.99 3.03 6.69
N ALA A 109 16.78 2.62 5.69
CA ALA A 109 18.23 2.87 5.67
C ALA A 109 18.56 4.37 5.62
N ALA A 110 17.79 5.16 4.88
CA ALA A 110 17.96 6.62 4.85
C ALA A 110 17.70 7.26 6.23
N PHE A 111 16.63 6.86 6.92
CA PHE A 111 16.33 7.35 8.28
C PHE A 111 17.36 6.87 9.30
N ALA A 112 17.81 5.61 9.23
CA ALA A 112 18.91 5.09 10.06
C ALA A 112 20.22 5.83 9.82
N GLY A 113 20.54 6.13 8.56
CA GLY A 113 21.71 6.95 8.20
C GLY A 113 21.60 8.37 8.75
N PHE A 114 20.41 8.96 8.74
CA PHE A 114 20.16 10.28 9.32
C PHE A 114 20.33 10.29 10.84
N GLU A 115 19.79 9.29 11.56
CA GLU A 115 19.99 9.15 13.01
C GLU A 115 21.47 8.93 13.38
N LEU A 116 22.20 8.15 12.58
CA LEU A 116 23.64 7.99 12.72
C LEU A 116 24.39 9.31 12.52
N LEU A 117 24.00 10.10 11.53
CA LEU A 117 24.58 11.42 11.29
C LEU A 117 24.33 12.37 12.47
N ARG A 118 23.13 12.36 13.05
CA ARG A 118 22.81 13.14 14.26
C ARG A 118 23.68 12.73 15.44
N LEU A 119 23.92 11.44 15.63
CA LEU A 119 24.80 10.91 16.68
C LEU A 119 26.24 11.40 16.53
N MET A 120 26.76 11.48 15.30
CA MET A 120 28.14 11.91 15.03
C MET A 120 28.32 13.44 15.01
N LEU A 121 27.25 14.18 14.70
CA LEU A 121 27.26 15.64 14.57
C LEU A 121 26.24 16.27 15.53
N PRO A 122 26.66 16.62 16.76
CA PRO A 122 25.74 17.14 17.78
C PRO A 122 24.98 18.41 17.39
N GLN A 123 25.44 19.15 16.38
CA GLN A 123 24.76 20.32 15.83
C GLN A 123 23.41 19.95 15.18
N LEU A 124 23.22 18.68 14.80
CA LEU A 124 22.00 18.15 14.19
C LEU A 124 21.01 17.58 15.22
N HIS A 125 21.34 17.60 16.52
CA HIS A 125 20.42 17.09 17.55
C HIS A 125 19.10 17.88 17.59
N GLY A 126 19.13 19.17 17.23
CA GLY A 126 17.94 20.03 17.24
C GLY A 126 17.29 20.10 18.63
N THR A 127 15.98 20.33 18.67
CA THR A 127 15.17 20.30 19.90
C THR A 127 14.40 18.98 20.10
N GLY A 128 14.63 18.00 19.22
CA GLY A 128 13.92 16.72 19.24
C GLY A 128 14.51 15.71 20.22
N ALA A 129 13.97 14.48 20.19
CA ALA A 129 14.49 13.35 20.96
C ALA A 129 15.96 13.07 20.60
N ALA A 130 16.75 12.57 21.55
CA ALA A 130 18.14 12.19 21.30
C ALA A 130 18.23 11.11 20.21
N PRO A 131 19.36 11.00 19.48
CA PRO A 131 19.50 9.99 18.44
C PRO A 131 19.25 8.58 18.98
N PHE A 132 18.58 7.74 18.20
CA PHE A 132 18.23 6.37 18.58
C PHE A 132 17.40 6.24 19.87
N THR A 133 16.52 7.21 20.15
CA THR A 133 15.59 7.17 21.29
C THR A 133 14.14 7.40 20.86
N GLY A 134 13.18 7.03 21.72
CA GLY A 134 11.76 7.11 21.40
C GLY A 134 11.42 6.26 20.17
N GLY A 135 10.64 6.79 19.22
CA GLY A 135 10.23 6.06 18.00
C GLY A 135 11.35 5.73 17.00
N PHE A 136 12.61 6.07 17.31
CA PHE A 136 13.79 5.77 16.52
C PHE A 136 14.76 4.83 17.25
N ASP A 137 14.32 4.13 18.29
CA ASP A 137 15.18 3.18 18.98
C ASP A 137 15.46 1.90 18.17
N LEU A 138 16.41 1.10 18.66
CA LEU A 138 16.86 -0.13 18.00
C LEU A 138 15.79 -1.24 17.99
N ASN A 139 14.91 -1.30 19.00
CA ASN A 139 13.83 -2.28 19.03
C ASN A 139 12.80 -1.94 17.96
N SER A 140 12.43 -0.67 17.86
CA SER A 140 11.58 -0.16 16.79
C SER A 140 12.22 -0.34 15.42
N LEU A 141 13.55 -0.29 15.31
CA LEU A 141 14.24 -0.55 14.04
C LEU A 141 14.05 -2.01 13.61
N LEU A 142 14.20 -2.94 14.55
CA LEU A 142 13.96 -4.36 14.31
C LEU A 142 12.50 -4.63 13.97
N ALA A 143 11.56 -3.99 14.67
CA ALA A 143 10.14 -4.08 14.33
C ALA A 143 9.88 -3.59 12.91
N ASN A 144 10.49 -2.47 12.49
CA ASN A 144 10.36 -1.95 11.13
C ASN A 144 11.00 -2.86 10.07
N LEU A 145 12.15 -3.49 10.37
CA LEU A 145 12.79 -4.46 9.48
C LEU A 145 11.91 -5.70 9.27
N LEU A 146 11.19 -6.13 10.31
CA LEU A 146 10.27 -7.27 10.25
C LEU A 146 8.84 -6.88 9.82
N LEU A 147 8.62 -5.60 9.46
CA LEU A 147 7.31 -5.04 9.13
C LEU A 147 6.26 -5.20 10.26
N LEU A 148 6.65 -5.20 11.53
CA LEU A 148 5.74 -5.40 12.68
C LEU A 148 5.08 -4.10 13.19
N GLN A 149 5.59 -2.94 12.77
CA GLN A 149 5.19 -1.62 13.27
C GLN A 149 3.74 -1.22 12.95
N GLY A 150 3.08 -1.89 12.01
CA GLY A 150 1.68 -1.62 11.60
C GLY A 150 0.67 -2.66 12.09
N VAL A 151 1.08 -3.64 12.90
CA VAL A 151 0.21 -4.74 13.38
C VAL A 151 0.08 -4.79 14.91
N GLY A 152 0.35 -3.67 15.58
CA GLY A 152 0.12 -3.51 17.03
C GLY A 152 1.28 -3.93 17.94
N PHE A 153 2.49 -4.15 17.39
CA PHE A 153 3.70 -4.29 18.21
C PHE A 153 4.27 -2.95 18.69
N GLU A 154 3.90 -1.86 18.01
CA GLU A 154 4.29 -0.50 18.34
C GLU A 154 3.02 0.32 18.58
N ASP A 155 3.01 1.10 19.67
CA ASP A 155 1.86 1.95 20.04
C ASP A 155 1.91 3.34 19.39
N GLN A 156 2.96 3.60 18.63
CA GLN A 156 3.22 4.90 18.00
C GLN A 156 3.86 4.72 16.62
N LEU A 157 3.84 5.81 15.83
CA LEU A 157 4.56 5.86 14.56
C LEU A 157 6.07 5.90 14.83
N THR A 158 6.79 4.98 14.20
CA THR A 158 8.24 4.79 14.34
C THR A 158 8.95 5.02 13.01
N TRP A 159 10.27 5.20 13.01
CA TRP A 159 11.22 5.26 11.89
C TRP A 159 10.75 5.90 10.57
N ASN A 160 9.82 5.26 9.87
CA ASN A 160 9.13 5.76 8.70
C ASN A 160 7.62 5.80 8.98
N ALA A 161 7.10 6.95 9.42
CA ALA A 161 5.70 7.11 9.81
C ALA A 161 4.68 6.49 8.83
N PRO A 162 4.67 6.80 7.51
CA PRO A 162 3.71 6.20 6.58
C PRO A 162 3.93 4.71 6.29
N SER A 163 5.01 4.07 6.79
CA SER A 163 5.28 2.64 6.54
C SER A 163 4.35 1.69 7.29
N TRP A 164 3.57 2.18 8.27
CA TRP A 164 2.58 1.35 8.96
C TRP A 164 1.60 0.70 7.96
N SER A 165 1.25 1.38 6.88
CA SER A 165 0.35 0.84 5.86
C SER A 165 1.01 -0.26 5.02
N ILE A 166 2.33 -0.19 4.81
CA ILE A 166 3.12 -1.25 4.13
C ILE A 166 3.15 -2.51 5.00
N SER A 167 3.37 -2.34 6.30
CA SER A 167 3.29 -3.42 7.28
C SER A 167 1.92 -4.09 7.25
N ALA A 168 0.84 -3.31 7.39
CA ALA A 168 -0.52 -3.83 7.35
C ALA A 168 -0.83 -4.53 6.00
N GLU A 169 -0.39 -3.97 4.88
CA GLU A 169 -0.59 -4.57 3.55
C GLU A 169 0.11 -5.93 3.41
N PHE A 170 1.35 -6.04 3.91
CA PHE A 170 2.09 -7.30 3.89
C PHE A 170 1.35 -8.41 4.66
N PHE A 171 0.92 -8.12 5.89
CA PHE A 171 0.18 -9.10 6.70
C PHE A 171 -1.21 -9.40 6.14
N ALA A 172 -1.89 -8.42 5.54
CA ALA A 172 -3.14 -8.64 4.83
C ALA A 172 -2.97 -9.61 3.64
N TYR A 173 -1.85 -9.53 2.91
CA TYR A 173 -1.53 -10.47 1.85
C TYR A 173 -1.31 -11.89 2.37
N LEU A 174 -0.57 -12.04 3.48
CA LEU A 174 -0.33 -13.35 4.09
C LEU A 174 -1.64 -13.95 4.62
N LEU A 175 -2.48 -13.14 5.27
CA LEU A 175 -3.80 -13.55 5.74
C LEU A 175 -4.68 -14.00 4.58
N PHE A 176 -4.77 -13.20 3.50
CA PHE A 176 -5.51 -13.57 2.29
C PHE A 176 -5.03 -14.92 1.74
N ALA A 177 -3.72 -15.08 1.56
CA ALA A 177 -3.16 -16.30 1.00
C ALA A 177 -3.41 -17.51 1.89
N GLY A 178 -3.30 -17.35 3.23
CA GLY A 178 -3.61 -18.40 4.20
C GLY A 178 -5.08 -18.80 4.18
N VAL A 179 -6.00 -17.84 4.17
CA VAL A 179 -7.46 -18.10 4.11
C VAL A 179 -7.83 -18.81 2.81
N VAL A 180 -7.34 -18.34 1.67
CA VAL A 180 -7.62 -18.98 0.37
C VAL A 180 -7.02 -20.38 0.31
N PHE A 181 -5.78 -20.57 0.79
CA PHE A 181 -5.13 -21.89 0.78
C PHE A 181 -5.84 -22.91 1.67
N VAL A 182 -6.30 -22.51 2.86
CA VAL A 182 -6.96 -23.43 3.81
C VAL A 182 -8.44 -23.66 3.46
N ALA A 183 -9.18 -22.61 3.10
CA ALA A 183 -10.62 -22.69 2.87
C ALA A 183 -10.99 -22.98 1.40
N GLY A 184 -10.07 -22.81 0.45
CA GLY A 184 -10.30 -23.00 -0.98
C GLY A 184 -11.55 -22.27 -1.47
N ALA A 185 -12.44 -22.99 -2.16
CA ALA A 185 -13.71 -22.46 -2.67
C ALA A 185 -14.66 -21.89 -1.58
N ARG A 186 -14.40 -22.14 -0.29
CA ARG A 186 -15.16 -21.60 0.84
C ARG A 186 -14.54 -20.33 1.44
N ALA A 187 -13.43 -19.83 0.91
CA ALA A 187 -12.74 -18.64 1.42
C ALA A 187 -13.66 -17.40 1.48
N TRP A 188 -14.61 -17.26 0.56
CA TRP A 188 -15.57 -16.16 0.55
C TRP A 188 -16.44 -16.11 1.83
N ILE A 189 -16.74 -17.25 2.47
CA ILE A 189 -17.52 -17.30 3.71
C ILE A 189 -16.75 -16.58 4.82
N TRP A 190 -15.43 -16.82 4.91
CA TRP A 190 -14.57 -16.16 5.90
C TRP A 190 -14.43 -14.67 5.64
N PHE A 191 -14.32 -14.25 4.37
CA PHE A 191 -14.28 -12.82 4.04
C PHE A 191 -15.60 -12.12 4.35
N VAL A 192 -16.75 -12.75 4.07
CA VAL A 192 -18.07 -12.20 4.44
C VAL A 192 -18.21 -12.14 5.97
N ALA A 193 -17.82 -13.19 6.68
CA ALA A 193 -17.84 -13.21 8.14
C ALA A 193 -16.96 -12.09 8.72
N ALA A 194 -15.76 -11.89 8.20
CA ALA A 194 -14.87 -10.80 8.60
C ALA A 194 -15.50 -9.42 8.31
N ALA A 195 -16.09 -9.21 7.13
CA ALA A 195 -16.73 -7.95 6.78
C ALA A 195 -17.93 -7.59 7.68
N VAL A 196 -18.69 -8.60 8.13
CA VAL A 196 -19.84 -8.40 9.03
C VAL A 196 -19.40 -8.22 10.48
N THR A 197 -18.37 -8.93 10.93
CA THR A 197 -17.92 -8.91 12.33
C THR A 197 -16.94 -7.80 12.65
N ALA A 198 -16.15 -7.33 11.68
CA ALA A 198 -15.16 -6.26 11.89
C ALA A 198 -15.78 -4.96 12.44
N PRO A 199 -16.93 -4.45 11.94
CA PRO A 199 -17.56 -3.27 12.52
C PRO A 199 -17.99 -3.49 13.97
N LEU A 200 -18.52 -4.66 14.31
CA LEU A 200 -18.94 -4.99 15.69
C LEU A 200 -17.72 -5.06 16.62
N PHE A 201 -16.63 -5.68 16.15
CA PHE A 201 -15.37 -5.71 16.89
C PHE A 201 -14.82 -4.29 17.11
N LEU A 202 -14.81 -3.46 16.07
CA LEU A 202 -14.36 -2.07 16.17
C LEU A 202 -15.23 -1.26 17.12
N LEU A 203 -16.55 -1.45 17.14
CA LEU A 203 -17.43 -0.77 18.10
C LEU A 203 -17.13 -1.19 19.54
N GLY A 204 -16.88 -2.47 19.80
CA GLY A 204 -16.53 -2.95 21.14
C GLY A 204 -15.12 -2.56 21.58
N PHE A 205 -14.17 -2.45 20.64
CA PHE A 205 -12.79 -2.08 20.93
C PHE A 205 -12.61 -0.56 21.04
N SER A 206 -13.32 0.21 20.20
CA SER A 206 -13.25 1.67 20.16
C SER A 206 -13.71 2.32 21.47
N THR A 207 -14.64 1.70 22.21
CA THR A 207 -15.09 2.24 23.51
C THR A 207 -14.03 2.18 24.60
N HIS A 208 -12.93 1.45 24.39
CA HIS A 208 -11.84 1.31 25.38
C HIS A 208 -10.63 2.20 25.09
N HIS A 209 -10.56 2.87 23.93
CA HIS A 209 -9.37 3.60 23.46
C HIS A 209 -9.65 5.00 22.90
N MET A 210 -10.77 5.63 23.29
CA MET A 210 -10.95 7.09 23.18
C MET A 210 -10.54 7.76 24.50
#